data_AF-A0A2R8Y5C0-F1
#
_entry.id   AF-A0A2R8Y5C0-F1
#
_cell.length_a   1.000
_cell.length_b   1.000
_cell.length_c   1.000
_cell.angle_alpha   90.00
_cell.angle_beta   90.00
_cell.angle_gamma   90.00
#
_symmetry.space_group_name_H-M   'P 1'
#
loop_
_entity.id
_entity.type
_entity.pdbx_description
1 polymer ?
#
loop_
_entity_poly.entity_id
_entity_poly.type
_entity_poly.pdbx_seq_one_letter_code
_entity_poly.pdbx_strand_id
1 'polypeptide(L)'
;MAPFCFPARSLQEFATVLRNLEDERIRMIENASEVLITPLEKFRKEQIGAAKEAKKKYDKETEKYCGILEKHLNLSSKKKESQLQEADSQVDLVRQHFYEVSLEYVFKVQEVQERKMFEFVEPLLAFLQGLFTFYHHGYELAKDFGDFKTQLTISIQNTRNRFEGTRSEVESLMKKMKENPLEHKTISPYTMEGYLYVQEKRHFGTSWVKHYCTYQRDSKQITMVPFDQKSGGKGGEDESVILKSCTRRKTDSIEKRFCFDVEAVDRGNLDPEMDMYTRRYRVNMKAEVEVMHLQANEHQRLAAEHQKLEERHGADSSSQTSGGTLDLELLASRPVKQ
;
A
#
# COMPACT_ATOMS: atom_id res chain seq x y z
N MET A 1 19.27 8.62 1.97
CA MET A 1 17.94 8.69 1.31
C MET A 1 16.86 8.60 2.37
N ALA A 2 15.92 9.54 2.38
CA ALA A 2 14.85 9.59 3.39
C ALA A 2 13.93 8.35 3.31
N PRO A 3 13.50 7.79 4.46
CA PRO A 3 12.70 6.56 4.52
C PRO A 3 11.26 6.70 3.98
N PHE A 4 10.79 7.91 3.71
CA PHE A 4 9.38 8.19 3.39
C PHE A 4 8.98 8.01 1.92
N CYS A 5 9.90 7.69 1.00
CA CYS A 5 9.57 7.49 -0.42
C CYS A 5 9.72 6.02 -0.89
N PHE A 6 9.90 5.08 0.05
CA PHE A 6 10.29 3.70 -0.28
C PHE A 6 9.24 2.91 -1.08
N PRO A 7 7.94 2.89 -0.71
CA PRO A 7 6.93 2.13 -1.47
C PRO A 7 6.60 2.77 -2.82
N ALA A 8 6.43 4.10 -2.85
CA ALA A 8 6.04 4.82 -4.06
C ALA A 8 7.10 4.69 -5.16
N ARG A 9 8.38 4.86 -4.82
CA ARG A 9 9.47 4.68 -5.78
C ARG A 9 9.55 3.23 -6.28
N SER A 10 9.42 2.25 -5.39
CA SER A 10 9.50 0.83 -5.78
C SER A 10 8.39 0.44 -6.75
N LEU A 11 7.15 0.88 -6.48
CA LEU A 11 6.02 0.66 -7.36
C LEU A 11 6.20 1.32 -8.72
N GLN A 12 6.80 2.52 -8.76
CA GLN A 12 7.09 3.22 -10.02
C GLN A 12 8.09 2.44 -10.89
N GLU A 13 9.17 1.93 -10.29
CA GLU A 13 10.16 1.11 -11.00
C GLU A 13 9.56 -0.19 -11.53
N PHE A 14 8.77 -0.89 -10.70
CA PHE A 14 8.05 -2.10 -11.14
C PHE A 14 7.09 -1.81 -12.30
N ALA A 15 6.29 -0.74 -12.19
CA ALA A 15 5.35 -0.36 -13.24
C ALA A 15 6.05 -0.03 -14.55
N THR A 16 7.25 0.55 -14.49
CA THR A 16 8.04 0.92 -15.66
C THR A 16 8.53 -0.34 -16.39
N VAL A 17 9.09 -1.32 -15.67
CA VAL A 17 9.52 -2.60 -16.27
C VAL A 17 8.34 -3.34 -16.91
N LEU A 18 7.20 -3.41 -16.21
CA LEU A 18 6.00 -4.08 -16.71
C LEU A 18 5.45 -3.41 -17.97
N ARG A 19 5.41 -2.07 -18.00
CA ARG A 19 4.95 -1.32 -19.17
C ARG A 19 5.86 -1.56 -20.38
N ASN A 20 7.17 -1.45 -20.19
CA ASN A 20 8.12 -1.65 -21.28
C ASN A 20 8.04 -3.08 -21.85
N LEU A 21 7.85 -4.09 -20.99
CA LEU A 21 7.68 -5.47 -21.44
C LEU A 21 6.37 -5.66 -22.23
N GLU A 22 5.28 -5.04 -21.79
CA GLU A 22 4.00 -5.11 -22.50
C GLU A 22 4.06 -4.37 -23.84
N ASP A 23 4.75 -3.23 -23.92
CA ASP A 23 4.95 -2.50 -25.17
C ASP A 23 5.68 -3.37 -26.22
N GLU A 24 6.71 -4.12 -25.82
CA GLU A 24 7.39 -5.08 -26.70
C GLU A 24 6.49 -6.25 -27.12
N ARG A 25 5.66 -6.75 -26.20
CA ARG A 25 4.68 -7.81 -26.50
C ARG A 25 3.65 -7.33 -27.51
N ILE A 26 3.10 -6.13 -27.34
CA ILE A 26 2.14 -5.51 -28.25
C ILE A 26 2.76 -5.35 -29.63
N ARG A 27 3.97 -4.78 -29.74
CA ARG A 27 4.70 -4.66 -31.01
C ARG A 27 4.82 -5.99 -31.75
N MET A 28 5.21 -7.06 -31.04
CA MET A 28 5.32 -8.40 -31.62
C MET A 28 3.96 -8.93 -32.14
N ILE A 29 2.89 -8.72 -31.38
CA ILE A 29 1.54 -9.17 -31.74
C ILE A 29 1.00 -8.40 -32.95
N GLU A 30 1.15 -7.08 -32.97
CA GLU A 30 0.71 -6.24 -34.08
C GLU A 30 1.42 -6.62 -35.38
N ASN A 31 2.74 -6.87 -35.30
CA ASN A 31 3.54 -7.30 -36.44
C ASN A 31 3.16 -8.71 -36.96
N ALA A 32 2.58 -9.57 -36.12
CA ALA A 32 2.20 -10.94 -36.52
C ALA A 32 1.16 -10.95 -37.64
N SER A 33 0.29 -9.94 -37.71
CA SER A 33 -0.72 -9.83 -38.78
C SER A 33 -0.06 -9.69 -40.16
N GLU A 34 0.96 -8.83 -40.27
CA GLU A 34 1.64 -8.54 -41.52
C GLU A 34 2.65 -9.62 -41.90
N VAL A 35 3.39 -10.14 -40.91
CA VAL A 35 4.49 -11.08 -41.13
C VAL A 35 4.03 -12.53 -41.28
N LEU A 36 2.93 -12.91 -40.61
CA LEU A 36 2.45 -14.30 -40.61
C LEU A 36 1.07 -14.45 -41.24
N ILE A 37 0.06 -13.73 -40.73
CA ILE A 37 -1.32 -13.99 -41.11
C ILE A 37 -1.57 -13.62 -42.57
N THR A 38 -1.19 -12.41 -42.98
CA THR A 38 -1.43 -11.91 -44.34
C THR A 38 -0.74 -12.77 -45.42
N PRO A 39 0.54 -13.14 -45.30
CA PRO A 39 1.20 -14.01 -46.27
C PRO A 39 0.56 -15.40 -46.36
N LEU A 40 0.20 -16.01 -45.22
CA LEU A 40 -0.44 -17.33 -45.22
C LEU A 40 -1.85 -17.29 -45.82
N GLU A 41 -2.61 -16.23 -45.56
CA GLU A 41 -3.90 -16.02 -46.21
C GLU A 41 -3.77 -15.85 -47.72
N LYS A 42 -2.77 -15.09 -48.15
CA LYS A 42 -2.47 -14.88 -49.57
C LYS A 42 -2.10 -16.20 -50.24
N PHE A 43 -1.18 -16.98 -49.66
CA PHE A 43 -0.81 -18.30 -50.16
C PHE A 43 -2.03 -19.24 -50.27
N ARG A 44 -2.90 -19.25 -49.25
CA ARG A 44 -4.15 -20.03 -49.27
C ARG A 44 -5.09 -19.62 -50.40
N LYS A 45 -5.29 -18.31 -50.61
CA LYS A 45 -6.24 -17.79 -51.60
C LYS A 45 -5.70 -17.94 -53.02
N GLU A 46 -4.45 -17.56 -53.25
CA GLU A 46 -3.87 -17.47 -54.59
C GLU A 46 -3.32 -18.81 -55.06
N GLN A 47 -2.47 -19.47 -54.26
CA GLN A 47 -1.79 -20.69 -54.70
C GLN A 47 -2.71 -21.91 -54.55
N ILE A 48 -3.24 -22.16 -53.36
CA ILE A 48 -4.14 -23.29 -53.12
C ILE A 48 -5.47 -23.10 -53.87
N GLY A 49 -5.97 -21.87 -53.95
CA GLY A 49 -7.18 -21.55 -54.71
C GLY A 49 -7.02 -21.85 -56.20
N ALA A 50 -5.93 -21.42 -56.84
CA ALA A 50 -5.68 -21.70 -58.25
C ALA A 50 -5.57 -23.19 -58.55
N ALA A 51 -4.88 -23.96 -57.71
CA ALA A 51 -4.78 -25.42 -57.86
C ALA A 51 -6.15 -26.11 -57.72
N LYS A 52 -7.03 -25.63 -56.82
CA LYS A 52 -8.40 -26.13 -56.68
C LYS A 52 -9.26 -25.87 -57.93
N GLU A 53 -9.16 -24.68 -58.51
CA GLU A 53 -9.89 -24.38 -59.75
C GLU A 53 -9.36 -25.20 -60.94
N ALA A 54 -8.04 -25.39 -61.04
CA ALA A 54 -7.44 -26.26 -62.05
C ALA A 54 -7.92 -27.71 -61.89
N LYS A 55 -7.98 -28.23 -60.66
CA LYS A 55 -8.55 -29.56 -60.36
C LYS A 55 -10.00 -29.67 -60.84
N LYS A 56 -10.83 -28.67 -60.54
CA LYS A 56 -12.24 -28.66 -60.94
C LYS A 56 -12.40 -28.69 -62.47
N LYS A 57 -11.57 -27.94 -63.20
CA LYS A 57 -11.53 -27.96 -64.67
C LYS A 57 -11.09 -29.33 -65.20
N TYR A 58 -10.05 -29.91 -64.60
CA TYR A 58 -9.57 -31.25 -64.92
C TYR A 58 -10.64 -32.32 -64.70
N ASP A 59 -11.29 -32.36 -63.53
CA ASP A 59 -12.32 -33.34 -63.22
C ASP A 59 -13.48 -33.26 -64.24
N LYS A 60 -13.92 -32.03 -64.59
CA LYS A 60 -14.97 -31.80 -65.58
C LYS A 60 -14.61 -32.30 -66.98
N GLU A 61 -13.42 -31.97 -67.48
CA GLU A 61 -13.00 -32.42 -68.81
C GLU A 61 -12.66 -33.92 -68.83
N THR A 62 -12.27 -34.51 -67.69
CA THR A 62 -12.15 -35.97 -67.52
C THR A 62 -13.49 -36.66 -67.74
N GLU A 63 -14.55 -36.21 -67.05
CA GLU A 63 -15.91 -36.76 -67.21
C GLU A 63 -16.40 -36.66 -68.65
N LYS A 64 -16.18 -35.50 -69.29
CA LYS A 64 -16.58 -35.27 -70.69
C LYS A 64 -15.81 -36.16 -71.66
N TYR A 65 -14.50 -36.30 -71.49
CA TYR A 65 -13.68 -37.17 -72.33
C TYR A 65 -14.10 -38.63 -72.20
N CYS A 66 -14.24 -39.14 -70.97
CA CYS A 66 -14.70 -40.50 -70.72
C CYS A 66 -16.10 -40.74 -71.33
N GLY A 67 -17.04 -39.80 -71.15
CA GLY A 67 -18.40 -39.94 -71.69
C GLY A 67 -18.48 -39.91 -73.22
N ILE A 68 -17.61 -39.15 -73.90
CA ILE A 68 -17.55 -39.15 -75.37
C ILE A 68 -16.85 -40.41 -75.88
N LEU A 69 -15.77 -40.84 -75.22
CA LEU A 69 -15.07 -42.07 -75.55
C LEU A 69 -15.98 -43.30 -75.42
N GLU A 70 -16.79 -43.38 -74.38
CA GLU A 70 -17.76 -44.47 -74.21
C GLU A 70 -18.82 -44.48 -75.33
N LYS A 71 -19.33 -43.31 -75.74
CA LYS A 71 -20.27 -43.21 -76.87
C LYS A 71 -19.64 -43.65 -78.18
N HIS A 72 -18.37 -43.29 -78.41
CA HIS A 72 -17.60 -43.69 -79.58
C HIS A 72 -17.40 -45.21 -79.63
N LEU A 73 -16.98 -45.82 -78.52
CA LEU A 73 -16.77 -47.28 -78.42
C LEU A 73 -18.06 -48.08 -78.64
N ASN A 74 -19.21 -47.50 -78.29
CA ASN A 74 -20.53 -48.11 -78.51
C ASN A 74 -21.12 -47.84 -79.91
N LEU A 75 -20.42 -47.09 -80.77
CA LEU A 75 -20.91 -46.76 -82.11
C LEU A 75 -20.85 -47.98 -83.03
N SER A 76 -21.98 -48.32 -83.67
CA SER A 76 -22.03 -49.46 -84.59
C SER A 76 -21.21 -49.21 -85.85
N SER A 77 -20.39 -50.19 -86.24
CA SER A 77 -19.64 -50.19 -87.51
C SER A 77 -20.50 -50.17 -88.77
N LYS A 78 -21.82 -50.33 -88.65
CA LYS A 78 -22.78 -50.24 -89.77
C LYS A 78 -23.24 -48.82 -90.07
N LYS A 79 -22.79 -47.82 -89.29
CA LYS A 79 -23.09 -46.40 -89.54
C LYS A 79 -22.42 -45.93 -90.84
N LYS A 80 -22.90 -44.81 -91.39
CA LYS A 80 -22.30 -44.22 -92.58
C LYS A 80 -20.86 -43.81 -92.26
N GLU A 81 -19.95 -44.02 -93.20
CA GLU A 81 -18.53 -43.66 -93.07
C GLU A 81 -18.32 -42.22 -92.56
N SER A 82 -19.09 -41.26 -93.11
CA SER A 82 -19.03 -39.86 -92.67
C SER A 82 -19.35 -39.67 -91.18
N GLN A 83 -20.23 -40.48 -90.61
CA GLN A 83 -20.60 -40.42 -89.19
C GLN A 83 -19.53 -41.06 -88.30
N LEU A 84 -18.83 -42.08 -88.80
CA LEU A 84 -17.69 -42.67 -88.10
C LEU A 84 -16.53 -41.67 -88.03
N GLN A 85 -16.20 -41.03 -89.16
CA GLN A 85 -15.15 -40.01 -89.23
C GLN A 85 -15.44 -38.78 -88.35
N GLU A 86 -16.71 -38.36 -88.25
CA GLU A 86 -17.12 -37.27 -87.36
C GLU A 86 -16.91 -37.66 -85.88
N ALA A 87 -17.27 -38.89 -85.50
CA ALA A 87 -17.07 -39.39 -84.15
C ALA A 87 -15.58 -39.52 -83.78
N ASP A 88 -14.74 -40.00 -84.71
CA ASP A 88 -13.28 -40.04 -84.54
C ASP A 88 -12.71 -38.63 -84.30
N SER A 89 -13.09 -37.68 -85.15
CA SER A 89 -12.65 -36.27 -85.04
C SER A 89 -13.09 -35.65 -83.71
N GLN A 90 -14.30 -35.98 -83.22
CA GLN A 90 -14.81 -35.48 -81.94
C GLN A 90 -14.01 -36.05 -80.75
N VAL A 91 -13.69 -37.34 -80.77
CA VAL A 91 -12.85 -37.97 -79.73
C VAL A 91 -11.48 -37.33 -79.72
N ASP A 92 -10.86 -37.14 -80.89
CA ASP A 92 -9.52 -36.53 -80.99
C ASP A 92 -9.48 -35.12 -80.42
N LEU A 93 -10.48 -34.30 -80.74
CA LEU A 93 -10.57 -32.93 -80.24
C LEU A 93 -10.72 -32.87 -78.72
N VAL A 94 -11.59 -33.71 -78.15
CA VAL A 94 -11.80 -33.73 -76.69
C VAL A 94 -10.62 -34.37 -75.96
N ARG A 95 -9.97 -35.37 -76.57
CA ARG A 95 -8.73 -35.97 -76.05
C ARG A 95 -7.63 -34.92 -75.95
N GLN A 96 -7.42 -34.14 -77.00
CA GLN A 96 -6.40 -33.09 -77.00
C GLN A 96 -6.66 -32.07 -75.88
N HIS A 97 -7.90 -31.59 -75.76
CA HIS A 97 -8.25 -30.64 -74.71
C HIS A 97 -8.10 -31.22 -73.29
N PHE A 98 -8.50 -32.47 -73.09
CA PHE A 98 -8.29 -33.18 -71.83
C PHE A 98 -6.80 -33.28 -71.47
N TYR A 99 -5.92 -33.59 -72.44
CA TYR A 99 -4.48 -33.61 -72.21
C TYR A 99 -3.93 -32.24 -71.79
N GLU A 100 -4.33 -31.17 -72.47
CA GLU A 100 -3.91 -29.79 -72.14
C GLU A 100 -4.30 -29.43 -70.69
N VAL A 101 -5.56 -29.67 -70.31
CA VAL A 101 -6.05 -29.38 -68.95
C VAL A 101 -5.38 -30.28 -67.89
N SER A 102 -5.08 -31.54 -68.24
CA SER A 102 -4.36 -32.45 -67.34
C SER A 102 -2.96 -31.93 -67.01
N LEU A 103 -2.24 -31.44 -68.03
CA LEU A 103 -0.91 -30.86 -67.85
C LEU A 103 -0.98 -29.54 -67.05
N GLU A 104 -1.98 -28.68 -67.31
CA GLU A 104 -2.21 -27.47 -66.50
C GLU A 104 -2.43 -27.82 -65.02
N TYR A 105 -3.22 -28.85 -64.72
CA TYR A 105 -3.47 -29.27 -63.35
C TYR A 105 -2.21 -29.82 -62.68
N VAL A 106 -1.47 -30.71 -63.34
CA VAL A 106 -0.19 -31.25 -62.82
C VAL A 106 0.81 -30.12 -62.55
N PHE A 107 0.92 -29.16 -63.48
CA PHE A 107 1.76 -27.99 -63.31
C PHE A 107 1.37 -27.18 -62.07
N LYS A 108 0.06 -26.91 -61.88
CA LYS A 108 -0.41 -26.16 -60.70
C LYS A 108 -0.17 -26.89 -59.39
N VAL A 109 -0.30 -28.22 -59.36
CA VAL A 109 0.03 -29.01 -58.18
C VAL A 109 1.52 -28.89 -57.85
N GLN A 110 2.39 -29.03 -58.86
CA GLN A 110 3.83 -28.90 -58.68
C GLN A 110 4.20 -27.49 -58.20
N GLU A 111 3.61 -26.45 -58.79
CA GLU A 111 3.83 -25.05 -58.39
C GLU A 111 3.50 -24.83 -56.91
N VAL A 112 2.38 -25.37 -56.39
CA VAL A 112 2.03 -25.27 -54.97
C VAL A 112 3.04 -26.00 -54.08
N GLN A 113 3.53 -27.17 -54.49
CA GLN A 113 4.52 -27.93 -53.72
C GLN A 113 5.83 -27.17 -53.57
N GLU A 114 6.34 -26.57 -54.65
CA GLU A 114 7.57 -25.78 -54.61
C GLU A 114 7.35 -24.47 -53.84
N ARG A 115 6.26 -23.75 -54.11
CA ARG A 115 5.96 -22.47 -53.44
C ARG A 115 5.76 -22.62 -51.94
N LYS A 116 5.18 -23.73 -51.48
CA LYS A 116 5.06 -24.02 -50.04
C LYS A 116 6.42 -23.97 -49.34
N MET A 117 7.52 -24.36 -49.99
CA MET A 117 8.82 -24.41 -49.33
C MET A 117 9.35 -23.02 -48.94
N PHE A 118 8.92 -21.95 -49.61
CA PHE A 118 9.34 -20.58 -49.29
C PHE A 118 8.18 -19.68 -48.88
N GLU A 119 7.08 -19.60 -49.64
CA GLU A 119 5.95 -18.72 -49.31
C GLU A 119 5.18 -19.12 -48.04
N PHE A 120 5.30 -20.37 -47.59
CA PHE A 120 4.72 -20.82 -46.32
C PHE A 120 5.75 -20.85 -45.18
N VAL A 121 6.99 -21.25 -45.46
CA VAL A 121 8.03 -21.39 -44.44
C VAL A 121 8.64 -20.05 -44.03
N GLU A 122 8.85 -19.12 -44.97
CA GLU A 122 9.43 -17.80 -44.67
C GLU A 122 8.58 -16.98 -43.68
N PRO A 123 7.25 -16.87 -43.82
CA PRO A 123 6.40 -16.19 -42.83
C PRO A 123 6.52 -16.79 -41.41
N LEU A 124 6.64 -18.12 -41.32
CA LEU A 124 6.81 -18.81 -40.03
C LEU A 124 8.17 -18.49 -39.41
N LEU A 125 9.23 -18.52 -40.21
CA LEU A 125 10.57 -18.17 -39.76
C LEU A 125 10.64 -16.72 -39.30
N ALA A 126 10.07 -15.79 -40.07
CA ALA A 126 10.04 -14.38 -39.73
C ALA A 126 9.25 -14.10 -38.43
N PHE A 127 8.13 -14.80 -38.22
CA PHE A 127 7.41 -14.71 -36.95
C PHE A 127 8.23 -15.22 -35.76
N LEU A 128 8.93 -16.36 -35.92
CA LEU A 128 9.81 -16.89 -34.88
C LEU A 128 10.97 -15.93 -34.56
N GLN A 129 11.52 -15.25 -35.57
CA GLN A 129 12.53 -14.21 -35.35
C GLN A 129 11.96 -13.08 -34.50
N GLY A 130 10.76 -12.57 -34.82
CA GLY A 130 10.08 -11.56 -34.00
C GLY A 130 9.84 -12.03 -32.56
N LEU A 131 9.46 -13.29 -32.38
CA LEU A 131 9.29 -13.90 -31.06
C LEU A 131 10.61 -13.94 -30.26
N PHE A 132 11.71 -14.34 -30.89
CA PHE A 132 13.02 -14.34 -30.24
C PHE A 132 13.51 -12.92 -29.92
N THR A 133 13.24 -11.96 -30.79
CA THR A 133 13.50 -10.54 -30.51
C THR A 133 12.72 -10.06 -29.28
N PHE A 134 11.45 -10.41 -29.12
CA PHE A 134 10.67 -10.11 -27.93
C PHE A 134 11.31 -10.71 -26.65
N TYR A 135 11.66 -12.00 -26.68
CA TYR A 135 12.32 -12.64 -25.54
C TYR A 135 13.65 -11.99 -25.19
N HIS A 136 14.44 -11.60 -26.20
CA HIS A 136 15.71 -10.91 -25.99
C HIS A 136 15.51 -9.56 -25.30
N HIS A 137 14.53 -8.76 -25.74
CA HIS A 137 14.20 -7.50 -25.07
C HIS A 137 13.74 -7.72 -23.62
N GLY A 138 12.89 -8.73 -23.37
CA GLY A 138 12.48 -9.09 -22.02
C GLY A 138 13.66 -9.49 -21.11
N TYR A 139 14.66 -10.19 -21.66
CA TYR A 139 15.88 -10.52 -20.95
C TYR A 139 16.71 -9.28 -20.60
N GLU A 140 16.95 -8.37 -21.55
CA GLU A 140 17.71 -7.15 -21.28
C GLU A 140 16.99 -6.24 -20.26
N LEU A 141 15.66 -6.10 -20.34
CA LEU A 141 14.88 -5.38 -19.32
C LEU A 141 15.04 -5.97 -17.92
N ALA A 142 15.00 -7.31 -17.79
CA ALA A 142 15.18 -7.99 -16.51
C ALA A 142 16.60 -7.82 -15.94
N LYS A 143 17.60 -7.80 -16.83
CA LYS A 143 19.00 -7.58 -16.51
C LYS A 143 19.24 -6.15 -16.03
N ASP A 144 18.73 -5.14 -16.73
CA ASP A 144 18.84 -3.73 -16.34
C ASP A 144 18.14 -3.45 -14.99
N PHE A 145 17.05 -4.17 -14.72
CA PHE A 145 16.35 -4.11 -13.43
C PHE A 145 17.15 -4.73 -12.25
N GLY A 146 18.21 -5.50 -12.53
CA GLY A 146 18.95 -6.29 -11.55
C GLY A 146 19.57 -5.48 -10.41
N ASP A 147 20.14 -4.32 -10.72
CA ASP A 147 20.77 -3.44 -9.71
C ASP A 147 19.73 -2.87 -8.74
N PHE A 148 18.62 -2.35 -9.28
CA PHE A 148 17.52 -1.85 -8.47
C PHE A 148 16.92 -2.96 -7.60
N LYS A 149 16.68 -4.15 -8.14
CA LYS A 149 16.21 -5.32 -7.40
C LYS A 149 17.12 -5.66 -6.22
N THR A 150 18.43 -5.64 -6.44
CA THR A 150 19.43 -5.95 -5.40
C THR A 150 19.38 -4.90 -4.28
N GLN A 151 19.41 -3.62 -4.64
CA GLN A 151 19.32 -2.52 -3.67
C GLN A 151 18.01 -2.55 -2.88
N LEU A 152 16.91 -2.81 -3.58
CA LEU A 152 15.59 -2.93 -2.95
C LEU A 152 15.57 -4.07 -1.93
N THR A 153 16.12 -5.23 -2.28
CA THR A 153 16.18 -6.41 -1.39
C THR A 153 16.95 -6.09 -0.12
N ILE A 154 18.13 -5.46 -0.24
CA ILE A 154 18.94 -5.02 0.92
C ILE A 154 18.15 -4.03 1.78
N SER A 155 17.47 -3.06 1.16
CA SER A 155 16.71 -2.04 1.87
C SER A 155 15.50 -2.61 2.62
N ILE A 156 14.79 -3.59 2.03
CA ILE A 156 13.71 -4.34 2.71
C ILE A 156 14.26 -5.05 3.94
N GLN A 157 15.38 -5.77 3.82
CA GLN A 157 15.94 -6.50 4.95
C GLN A 157 16.40 -5.56 6.07
N ASN A 158 17.05 -4.44 5.72
CA ASN A 158 17.44 -3.43 6.69
C ASN A 158 16.22 -2.83 7.42
N THR A 159 15.11 -2.62 6.70
CA THR A 159 13.87 -2.10 7.29
C THR A 159 13.25 -3.13 8.24
N ARG A 160 13.26 -4.41 7.89
CA ARG A 160 12.83 -5.51 8.77
C ARG A 160 13.66 -5.57 10.06
N ASN A 161 14.98 -5.55 9.95
CA ASN A 161 15.88 -5.60 11.11
C ASN A 161 15.67 -4.39 12.03
N ARG A 162 15.50 -3.19 11.47
CA ARG A 162 15.19 -1.97 12.26
C ARG A 162 13.86 -2.09 12.98
N PHE A 163 12.83 -2.58 12.29
CA PHE A 163 11.52 -2.79 12.89
C PHE A 163 11.60 -3.78 14.06
N GLU A 164 12.29 -4.91 13.90
CA GLU A 164 12.45 -5.91 14.97
C GLU A 164 13.17 -5.33 16.19
N GLY A 165 14.23 -4.54 15.98
CA GLY A 165 14.94 -3.84 17.06
C GLY A 165 14.04 -2.85 17.81
N THR A 166 13.42 -1.91 17.09
CA THR A 166 12.52 -0.92 17.70
C THR A 166 11.30 -1.58 18.35
N ARG A 167 10.76 -2.65 17.77
CA ARG A 167 9.66 -3.42 18.36
C ARG A 167 10.04 -3.97 19.74
N SER A 168 11.21 -4.57 19.86
CA SER A 168 11.71 -5.10 21.14
C SER A 168 11.86 -4.00 22.20
N GLU A 169 12.39 -2.84 21.81
CA GLU A 169 12.51 -1.68 22.71
C GLU A 169 11.14 -1.15 23.15
N VAL A 170 10.18 -1.03 22.23
CA VAL A 170 8.80 -0.60 22.52
C VAL A 170 8.08 -1.62 23.40
N GLU A 171 8.26 -2.92 23.17
CA GLU A 171 7.71 -3.98 24.02
C GLU A 171 8.29 -3.91 25.45
N SER A 172 9.59 -3.67 25.58
CA SER A 172 10.27 -3.47 26.87
C SER A 172 9.75 -2.23 27.59
N LEU A 173 9.61 -1.10 26.88
CA LEU A 173 9.04 0.13 27.43
C LEU A 173 7.59 -0.08 27.89
N MET A 174 6.77 -0.74 27.07
CA MET A 174 5.39 -1.09 27.43
C MET A 174 5.35 -1.92 28.72
N LYS A 175 6.24 -2.92 28.86
CA LYS A 175 6.31 -3.76 30.06
C LYS A 175 6.68 -2.94 31.29
N LYS A 176 7.73 -2.10 31.22
CA LYS A 176 8.14 -1.21 32.32
C LYS A 176 7.02 -0.27 32.76
N MET A 177 6.33 0.34 31.80
CA MET A 177 5.19 1.24 32.06
C MET A 177 4.02 0.52 32.74
N LYS A 178 3.80 -0.77 32.45
CA LYS A 178 2.78 -1.60 33.11
C LYS A 178 3.18 -2.03 34.52
N GLU A 179 4.47 -2.32 34.76
CA GLU A 179 4.98 -2.80 36.05
C GLU A 179 5.00 -1.69 37.11
N ASN A 180 5.52 -0.50 36.77
CA ASN A 180 5.59 0.65 37.70
C ASN A 180 5.00 1.95 37.11
N PRO A 181 3.66 2.05 36.96
CA PRO A 181 3.02 3.23 36.34
C PRO A 181 3.29 4.55 37.08
N LEU A 182 3.57 4.49 38.39
CA LEU A 182 3.77 5.67 39.23
C LEU A 182 5.20 6.23 39.16
N GLU A 183 6.21 5.39 38.94
CA GLU A 183 7.62 5.84 38.82
C GLU A 183 7.87 6.63 37.53
N HIS A 184 7.04 6.41 36.51
CA HIS A 184 7.13 7.08 35.23
C HIS A 184 6.18 8.28 35.11
N LYS A 185 5.49 8.68 36.19
CA LYS A 185 4.79 9.97 36.26
C LYS A 185 5.84 11.08 36.36
N THR A 186 6.07 11.79 35.26
CA THR A 186 6.87 13.02 35.24
C THR A 186 6.13 14.12 36.00
N ILE A 187 6.36 14.20 37.31
CA ILE A 187 5.95 15.36 38.11
C ILE A 187 6.95 16.46 37.80
N SER A 188 6.58 17.37 36.89
CA SER A 188 7.38 18.57 36.65
C SER A 188 7.36 19.45 37.91
N PRO A 189 8.52 19.87 38.45
CA PRO A 189 8.54 20.73 39.63
C PRO A 189 7.98 22.13 39.33
N TYR A 190 8.01 22.56 38.06
CA TYR A 190 7.65 23.90 37.60
C TYR A 190 6.25 23.98 36.98
N THR A 191 5.76 22.87 36.42
CA THR A 191 4.47 22.83 35.71
C THR A 191 3.61 21.68 36.21
N MET A 192 2.33 21.95 36.44
CA MET A 192 1.35 20.92 36.78
C MET A 192 0.30 20.88 35.69
N GLU A 193 0.01 19.70 35.17
CA GLU A 193 -0.96 19.54 34.09
C GLU A 193 -1.95 18.43 34.42
N GLY A 194 -3.20 18.61 34.02
CA GLY A 194 -4.22 17.59 34.23
C GLY A 194 -5.63 18.08 33.95
N TYR A 195 -6.57 17.15 34.01
CA TYR A 195 -7.98 17.47 33.77
C TYR A 195 -8.66 17.96 35.06
N LEU A 196 -9.34 19.10 34.95
CA LEU A 196 -10.19 19.66 36.00
C LEU A 196 -11.60 19.88 35.46
N TYR A 197 -12.60 19.67 36.31
CA TYR A 197 -13.95 20.12 36.02
C TYR A 197 -14.18 21.50 36.62
N VAL A 198 -14.71 22.38 35.81
CA VAL A 198 -14.96 23.78 36.10
C VAL A 198 -16.46 23.98 36.22
N GLN A 199 -16.91 24.56 37.33
CA GLN A 199 -18.33 24.87 37.49
C GLN A 199 -18.69 26.14 36.71
N GLU A 200 -19.49 25.98 35.66
CA GLU A 200 -20.05 27.06 34.88
C GLU A 200 -21.51 27.28 35.24
N LYS A 201 -21.94 28.55 35.25
CA LYS A 201 -23.34 28.91 35.44
C LYS A 201 -24.04 28.91 34.07
N ARG A 202 -25.07 28.09 33.93
CA ARG A 202 -25.94 28.04 32.74
C ARG A 202 -27.32 28.60 33.06
N HIS A 203 -28.11 28.85 32.03
CA HIS A 203 -29.46 29.41 32.11
C HIS A 203 -30.41 28.67 33.08
N PHE A 204 -30.22 27.35 33.27
CA PHE A 204 -31.08 26.50 34.12
C PHE A 204 -30.35 25.82 35.28
N GLY A 205 -29.21 26.35 35.72
CA GLY A 205 -28.46 25.81 36.86
C GLY A 205 -26.95 25.83 36.65
N THR A 206 -26.21 25.07 37.45
CA THR A 206 -24.76 24.95 37.28
C THR A 206 -24.38 23.64 36.61
N SER A 207 -23.45 23.70 35.67
CA SER A 207 -22.87 22.52 35.02
C SER A 207 -21.38 22.42 35.30
N TRP A 208 -20.86 21.21 35.32
CA TRP A 208 -19.42 20.96 35.41
C TRP A 208 -18.87 20.64 34.03
N VAL A 209 -17.93 21.43 33.54
CA VAL A 209 -17.32 21.28 32.22
C VAL A 209 -15.85 20.86 32.38
N LYS A 210 -15.45 19.81 31.66
CA LYS A 210 -14.09 19.27 31.72
C LYS A 210 -13.14 20.17 30.93
N HIS A 211 -12.03 20.53 31.55
CA HIS A 211 -10.96 21.32 30.96
C HIS A 211 -9.63 20.58 31.14
N TYR A 212 -8.72 20.68 30.17
CA TYR A 212 -7.31 20.39 30.38
C TYR A 212 -6.65 21.66 30.91
N CYS A 213 -6.04 21.57 32.09
CA CYS A 213 -5.47 22.70 32.79
C CYS A 213 -3.97 22.54 32.92
N THR A 214 -3.23 23.61 32.62
CA THR A 214 -1.79 23.71 32.83
C THR A 214 -1.52 24.87 33.79
N TYR A 215 -0.85 24.58 34.90
CA TYR A 215 -0.40 25.57 35.88
C TYR A 215 1.11 25.74 35.81
N GLN A 216 1.56 26.97 35.65
CA GLN A 216 2.97 27.35 35.72
C GLN A 216 3.26 27.99 37.07
N ARG A 217 4.19 27.40 37.84
CA ARG A 217 4.49 27.82 39.22
C ARG A 217 5.07 29.23 39.30
N ASP A 218 5.98 29.57 38.39
CA ASP A 218 6.75 30.83 38.45
C ASP A 218 5.87 32.05 38.15
N SER A 219 5.02 31.95 37.14
CA SER A 219 4.06 33.00 36.74
C SER A 219 2.74 32.94 37.53
N LYS A 220 2.53 31.86 38.30
CA LYS A 220 1.26 31.49 38.93
C LYS A 220 0.10 31.46 37.92
N GLN A 221 0.38 31.23 36.63
CA GLN A 221 -0.64 31.27 35.59
C GLN A 221 -1.29 29.90 35.43
N ILE A 222 -2.62 29.86 35.39
CA ILE A 222 -3.40 28.69 34.99
C ILE A 222 -3.95 28.95 33.59
N THR A 223 -3.68 28.05 32.65
CA THR A 223 -4.31 28.00 31.33
C THR A 223 -5.30 26.85 31.29
N MET A 224 -6.49 27.08 30.76
CA MET A 224 -7.61 26.17 30.75
C MET A 224 -8.15 26.03 29.34
N VAL A 225 -8.17 24.79 28.83
CA VAL A 225 -8.67 24.48 27.49
C VAL A 225 -9.88 23.56 27.63
N PRO A 226 -11.07 23.94 27.14
CA PRO A 226 -12.23 23.07 27.21
C PRO A 226 -11.96 21.75 26.50
N PHE A 227 -12.32 20.65 27.17
CA PHE A 227 -12.10 19.30 26.67
C PHE A 227 -13.42 18.62 26.36
N ASP A 228 -13.66 18.36 25.08
CA ASP A 228 -14.75 17.52 24.61
C ASP A 228 -14.21 16.16 24.10
N GLN A 229 -14.71 15.09 24.72
CA GLN A 229 -14.32 13.72 24.43
C GLN A 229 -14.78 13.26 23.04
N LYS A 230 -15.83 13.88 22.47
CA LYS A 230 -16.36 13.51 21.14
C LYS A 230 -15.54 14.10 19.99
N SER A 231 -14.86 15.23 20.20
CA SER A 231 -14.12 15.97 19.17
C SER A 231 -12.60 15.74 19.21
N GLY A 232 -12.12 14.75 19.97
CA GLY A 232 -10.69 14.40 19.98
C GLY A 232 -9.81 15.35 20.80
N GLY A 233 -10.39 16.16 21.69
CA GLY A 233 -9.68 16.72 22.83
C GLY A 233 -9.07 18.11 22.70
N LYS A 234 -9.40 18.91 21.69
CA LYS A 234 -9.16 20.37 21.70
C LYS A 234 -10.29 21.09 20.98
N GLY A 235 -11.17 21.75 21.73
CA GLY A 235 -12.21 22.59 21.17
C GLY A 235 -12.52 23.72 22.13
N GLY A 236 -12.22 24.96 21.74
CA GLY A 236 -12.45 26.16 22.54
C GLY A 236 -11.28 27.14 22.48
N GLU A 237 -11.51 28.37 22.92
CA GLU A 237 -10.43 29.35 23.15
C GLU A 237 -9.71 29.04 24.47
N ASP A 238 -8.40 29.25 24.50
CA ASP A 238 -7.57 29.06 25.69
C ASP A 238 -7.81 30.22 26.67
N GLU A 239 -8.43 29.94 27.82
CA GLU A 239 -8.56 30.92 28.89
C GLU A 239 -7.34 30.86 29.80
N SER A 240 -6.69 31.99 30.05
CA SER A 240 -5.54 32.05 30.97
C SER A 240 -5.72 33.11 32.06
N VAL A 241 -5.49 32.71 33.31
CA VAL A 241 -5.67 33.55 34.50
C VAL A 241 -4.47 33.45 35.43
N ILE A 242 -4.14 34.53 36.14
CA ILE A 242 -3.10 34.51 37.19
C ILE A 242 -3.77 34.12 38.51
N LEU A 243 -3.30 33.03 39.11
CA LEU A 243 -3.80 32.51 40.38
C LEU A 243 -3.39 33.43 41.54
N LYS A 244 -4.39 33.99 42.22
CA LYS A 244 -4.23 34.76 43.45
C LYS A 244 -4.20 33.85 44.67
N SER A 245 -5.19 32.96 44.78
CA SER A 245 -5.27 31.98 45.86
C SER A 245 -6.03 30.73 45.42
N CYS A 246 -5.68 29.59 46.00
CA CYS A 246 -6.38 28.33 45.83
C CYS A 246 -6.74 27.80 47.22
N THR A 247 -8.03 27.58 47.49
CA THR A 247 -8.52 27.14 48.80
C THR A 247 -9.35 25.88 48.68
N ARG A 248 -8.94 24.80 49.35
CA ARG A 248 -9.71 23.55 49.39
C ARG A 248 -11.03 23.75 50.12
N ARG A 249 -12.14 23.32 49.52
CA ARG A 249 -13.48 23.37 50.14
C ARG A 249 -13.65 22.23 51.15
N LYS A 250 -14.38 22.50 52.23
CA LYS A 250 -14.79 21.46 53.19
C LYS A 250 -15.85 20.56 52.54
N THR A 251 -15.80 19.26 52.82
CA THR A 251 -16.67 18.24 52.19
C THR A 251 -18.16 18.56 52.32
N ASP A 252 -18.57 19.21 53.41
CA ASP A 252 -19.98 19.49 53.70
C ASP A 252 -20.51 20.77 53.02
N SER A 253 -19.63 21.52 52.33
CA SER A 253 -19.99 22.81 51.69
C SER A 253 -20.42 22.69 50.22
N ILE A 254 -20.22 21.52 49.60
CA ILE A 254 -20.58 21.26 48.20
C ILE A 254 -20.79 19.75 47.99
N GLU A 255 -21.80 19.37 47.21
CA GLU A 255 -22.20 17.97 47.00
C GLU A 255 -21.12 17.10 46.32
N LYS A 256 -20.09 17.70 45.72
CA LYS A 256 -19.03 17.00 44.99
C LYS A 256 -17.73 16.91 45.82
N ARG A 257 -17.09 15.74 45.81
CA ARG A 257 -15.77 15.52 46.44
C ARG A 257 -14.64 16.18 45.64
N PHE A 258 -13.55 16.54 46.32
CA PHE A 258 -12.30 17.09 45.77
C PHE A 258 -12.43 18.48 45.12
N CYS A 259 -13.33 19.31 45.66
CA CYS A 259 -13.52 20.68 45.19
C CYS A 259 -12.57 21.67 45.87
N PHE A 260 -12.08 22.62 45.10
CA PHE A 260 -11.34 23.78 45.57
C PHE A 260 -11.80 25.03 44.85
N ASP A 261 -11.67 26.17 45.54
CA ASP A 261 -11.94 27.48 45.00
C ASP A 261 -10.63 28.08 44.48
N VAL A 262 -10.61 28.47 43.21
CA VAL A 262 -9.55 29.28 42.62
C VAL A 262 -9.99 30.73 42.57
N GLU A 263 -9.19 31.65 43.07
CA GLU A 263 -9.35 33.10 42.87
C GLU A 263 -8.30 33.61 41.88
N ALA A 264 -8.73 34.32 40.83
CA ALA A 264 -7.84 34.93 39.85
C ALA A 264 -7.56 36.42 40.15
N VAL A 265 -6.40 36.92 39.74
CA VAL A 265 -6.10 38.36 39.69
C VAL A 265 -6.78 38.96 38.47
N ASP A 266 -7.67 39.92 38.69
CA ASP A 266 -8.36 40.63 37.61
C ASP A 266 -7.36 41.48 36.82
N ARG A 267 -7.24 41.24 35.51
CA ARG A 267 -6.60 42.19 34.61
C ARG A 267 -7.71 43.15 34.17
N GLY A 268 -7.86 44.21 34.94
CA GLY A 268 -8.93 45.19 34.80
C GLY A 268 -9.18 45.63 33.36
N ASN A 269 -10.44 45.53 32.97
CA ASN A 269 -11.19 46.45 32.09
C ASN A 269 -12.61 45.92 31.92
N LEU A 270 -13.44 46.01 32.96
CA LEU A 270 -14.90 45.94 32.83
C LEU A 270 -15.54 46.98 33.75
N ASP A 271 -16.57 47.65 33.24
CA ASP A 271 -17.33 48.73 33.88
C ASP A 271 -17.79 48.38 35.32
N PRO A 272 -17.82 49.36 36.25
CA PRO A 272 -18.19 49.14 37.65
C PRO A 272 -19.63 48.61 37.85
N GLU A 273 -20.50 48.71 36.85
CA GLU A 273 -21.87 48.17 36.91
C GLU A 273 -21.92 46.65 36.59
N MET A 274 -20.87 46.12 35.95
CA MET A 274 -20.64 44.68 35.74
C MET A 274 -19.83 44.05 36.89
N ASP A 275 -19.45 44.84 37.90
CA ASP A 275 -18.68 44.40 39.08
C ASP A 275 -19.57 43.68 40.11
N MET A 276 -20.90 43.86 40.04
CA MET A 276 -21.86 43.09 40.84
C MET A 276 -22.02 41.64 40.31
N TYR A 277 -21.85 41.43 39.00
CA TYR A 277 -21.88 40.11 38.35
C TYR A 277 -20.50 39.43 38.37
N THR A 278 -19.42 40.21 38.42
CA THR A 278 -18.02 39.74 38.45
C THR A 278 -17.49 39.69 39.89
N ARG A 279 -18.34 39.29 40.85
CA ARG A 279 -17.88 38.96 42.20
C ARG A 279 -16.93 37.78 42.11
N ARG A 280 -15.63 38.09 42.07
CA ARG A 280 -14.50 37.21 42.45
C ARG A 280 -14.58 35.90 41.67
N TYR A 281 -13.86 35.77 40.55
CA TYR A 281 -13.67 34.50 39.82
C TYR A 281 -13.29 33.41 40.82
N ARG A 282 -14.29 32.80 41.46
CA ARG A 282 -14.20 31.82 42.53
C ARG A 282 -14.75 30.58 41.90
N VAL A 283 -13.92 30.02 41.05
CA VAL A 283 -14.31 28.91 40.21
C VAL A 283 -14.16 27.66 41.06
N ASN A 284 -15.24 26.91 41.22
CA ASN A 284 -15.16 25.59 41.80
C ASN A 284 -14.49 24.67 40.78
N MET A 285 -13.33 24.15 41.15
CA MET A 285 -12.62 23.16 40.36
C MET A 285 -12.63 21.82 41.07
N LYS A 286 -12.81 20.74 40.32
CA LYS A 286 -12.75 19.37 40.82
C LYS A 286 -11.69 18.59 40.04
N ALA A 287 -10.76 17.98 40.77
CA ALA A 287 -9.77 17.09 40.17
C ALA A 287 -10.34 15.67 39.96
N GLU A 288 -10.00 15.05 38.82
CA GLU A 288 -10.09 13.59 38.70
C GLU A 288 -9.02 12.95 39.60
N VAL A 289 -9.41 11.96 40.39
CA VAL A 289 -8.54 11.25 41.33
C VAL A 289 -7.57 10.40 40.51
N GLU A 290 -6.43 11.01 40.14
CA GLU A 290 -5.13 10.36 39.91
C GLU A 290 -3.99 11.33 39.52
N VAL A 291 -4.27 12.63 39.34
CA VAL A 291 -3.27 13.60 38.82
C VAL A 291 -2.92 14.75 39.79
N MET A 292 -3.72 15.04 40.83
CA MET A 292 -3.44 16.15 41.76
C MET A 292 -3.51 15.78 43.25
N HIS A 293 -3.31 14.51 43.62
CA HIS A 293 -3.41 14.08 45.02
C HIS A 293 -2.08 14.10 45.82
N LEU A 294 -0.98 14.56 45.22
CA LEU A 294 0.35 14.40 45.84
C LEU A 294 0.82 15.56 46.74
N GLN A 295 0.36 16.80 46.57
CA GLN A 295 0.87 17.90 47.42
C GLN A 295 0.11 18.12 48.74
N ALA A 296 -1.14 17.65 48.86
CA ALA A 296 -1.89 17.79 50.12
C ALA A 296 -1.43 16.81 51.22
N ASN A 297 -1.04 15.58 50.83
CA ASN A 297 -0.53 14.58 51.78
C ASN A 297 0.92 14.81 52.18
N GLU A 298 1.75 15.38 51.31
CA GLU A 298 3.16 15.65 51.61
C GLU A 298 3.32 16.78 52.65
N HIS A 299 2.48 17.82 52.57
CA HIS A 299 2.43 18.88 53.59
C HIS A 299 1.89 18.41 54.94
N GLN A 300 1.01 17.40 54.96
CA GLN A 300 0.55 16.74 56.20
C GLN A 300 1.60 15.77 56.77
N ARG A 301 2.38 15.07 55.94
CA ARG A 301 3.52 14.24 56.39
C ARG A 301 4.65 15.09 56.97
N LEU A 302 5.02 16.19 56.31
CA LEU A 302 6.06 17.10 56.79
C LEU A 302 5.65 17.79 58.11
N ALA A 303 4.37 18.15 58.27
CA ALA A 303 3.85 18.67 59.53
C ALA A 303 3.87 17.62 60.66
N ALA A 304 3.56 16.35 60.36
CA ALA A 304 3.61 15.26 61.33
C ALA A 304 5.05 14.85 61.70
N GLU A 305 6.01 14.98 60.78
CA GLU A 305 7.43 14.76 61.07
C GLU A 305 8.06 15.89 61.89
N HIS A 306 7.65 17.14 61.68
CA HIS A 306 8.07 18.27 62.53
C HIS A 306 7.59 18.11 63.97
N GLN A 307 6.35 17.63 64.16
CA GLN A 307 5.78 17.35 65.48
C GLN A 307 6.51 16.19 66.20
N LYS A 308 6.91 15.15 65.45
CA LYS A 308 7.74 14.03 65.95
C LYS A 308 9.21 14.38 66.21
N LEU A 309 9.71 15.48 65.64
CA LEU A 309 11.07 15.98 65.86
C LEU A 309 11.16 16.83 67.13
N GLU A 310 10.11 17.60 67.45
CA GLU A 310 9.99 18.33 68.72
C GLU A 310 9.83 17.37 69.91
N GLU A 311 9.09 16.27 69.76
CA GLU A 311 8.97 15.25 70.81
C GLU A 311 10.28 14.45 71.04
N ARG A 312 11.15 14.36 70.01
CA ARG A 312 12.44 13.65 70.12
C ARG A 312 13.60 14.49 70.67
N HIS A 313 13.50 15.82 70.66
CA HIS A 313 14.52 16.68 71.29
C HIS A 313 14.37 16.79 72.81
N GLY A 314 13.37 16.11 73.40
CA GLY A 314 13.18 15.98 74.85
C GLY A 314 13.78 14.70 75.48
N ALA A 315 14.32 13.76 74.69
CA ALA A 315 14.84 12.51 75.23
C ALA A 315 16.10 12.02 74.49
N ASP A 316 17.18 11.88 75.25
CA ASP A 316 18.36 11.05 75.03
C ASP A 316 19.42 11.47 73.99
N SER A 317 20.38 12.22 74.55
CA SER A 317 21.82 12.01 74.42
C SER A 317 22.26 10.52 74.42
N SER A 318 22.99 10.07 73.39
CA SER A 318 24.27 9.31 73.52
C SER A 318 24.84 8.77 72.16
N SER A 319 26.11 9.14 71.90
CA SER A 319 27.24 8.42 71.25
C SER A 319 27.22 7.82 69.81
N GLN A 320 28.15 8.37 68.98
CA GLN A 320 29.21 7.76 68.11
C GLN A 320 28.85 6.87 66.88
N THR A 321 29.11 7.29 65.60
CA THR A 321 30.32 7.16 64.68
C THR A 321 30.70 5.70 64.30
N SER A 322 31.05 5.25 63.06
CA SER A 322 31.60 5.83 61.80
C SER A 322 31.75 4.78 60.65
N GLY A 323 31.76 5.22 59.37
CA GLY A 323 32.53 4.69 58.18
C GLY A 323 32.14 3.35 57.54
N GLY A 324 32.32 3.02 56.24
CA GLY A 324 32.91 3.66 55.03
C GLY A 324 33.28 2.57 53.98
N THR A 325 32.80 2.73 52.72
CA THR A 325 33.37 2.42 51.37
C THR A 325 34.04 1.07 51.00
N LEU A 326 33.67 0.46 49.85
CA LEU A 326 34.50 0.24 48.62
C LEU A 326 33.95 -0.82 47.63
N ASP A 327 34.00 -0.48 46.33
CA ASP A 327 33.79 -1.31 45.12
C ASP A 327 35.07 -2.06 44.69
N LEU A 328 34.95 -3.19 43.97
CA LEU A 328 35.82 -3.57 42.83
C LEU A 328 35.30 -4.82 42.04
N GLU A 329 34.82 -4.58 40.82
CA GLU A 329 35.14 -5.22 39.51
C GLU A 329 35.36 -6.74 39.25
N LEU A 330 34.70 -7.18 38.15
CA LEU A 330 35.16 -7.99 37.00
C LEU A 330 35.45 -9.52 37.12
N LEU A 331 34.73 -10.35 36.33
CA LEU A 331 35.23 -10.95 35.06
C LEU A 331 34.27 -12.00 34.47
N ALA A 332 34.40 -12.14 33.14
CA ALA A 332 33.50 -12.78 32.21
C ALA A 332 33.74 -14.28 31.94
N SER A 333 32.71 -14.92 31.35
CA SER A 333 32.76 -15.79 30.15
C SER A 333 32.39 -17.29 30.24
N ARG A 334 31.42 -17.63 29.36
CA ARG A 334 31.17 -18.88 28.58
C ARG A 334 30.39 -20.03 29.26
N PRO A 335 29.68 -20.92 28.50
CA PRO A 335 29.99 -21.37 27.13
C PRO A 335 28.84 -21.62 26.12
N VAL A 336 29.28 -22.01 24.92
CA VAL A 336 28.63 -22.41 23.66
C VAL A 336 28.02 -23.83 23.70
N LYS A 337 26.90 -24.03 22.98
CA LYS A 337 26.53 -25.15 22.05
C LYS A 337 25.13 -24.81 21.50
N GLN A 338 24.81 -24.91 20.22
CA GLN A 338 25.12 -25.93 19.22
C GLN A 338 25.13 -25.31 17.82
#